data_AF-A0A4R5FCX7-F1
#
_entry.id   AF-A0A4R5FCX7-F1
#
_cell.length_a   1.000
_cell.length_b   1.000
_cell.length_c   1.000
_cell.angle_alpha   90.00
_cell.angle_beta   90.00
_cell.angle_gamma   90.00
#
_symmetry.space_group_name_H-M   'P 1'
#
loop_
_entity.id
_entity.type
_entity.pdbx_description
1 polymer ?
#
loop_
_entity_poly.entity_id
_entity_poly.type
_entity_poly.pdbx_seq_one_letter_code
_entity_poly.pdbx_strand_id
1 'polypeptide(L)'
;MEATVTTANSEEKTWGGGNEPMGASYGKLMMWFFIVSDALTFSGFLAAYGFSRFKFIETWPLADEVFTHFPFMHGVSAPMYYVALMTFILIFSSVTMVLAVDAGHQMKKNKVVLYMFLTIIGGLIFVGSQAWEWKNFIKGEYGAIETKGGSLLQFVDKDGHRVALADFAAILPEEREQLTRSSANWFMDEPSLPSYSVAEVQAGFKAHPELLIRTEVITKEKKKTILSREESELRLSQAHYVVEGANLKRNEYGSKLFADFFFFITGFHGFHVFSGVIINIIIFFNVLIGTYEKRKSYEMVEKVGLYWHFVDLVWVFVFTVFYLV
;
A
#
# COMPACT_ATOMS: atom_id res chain seq x y z
N MET A 1 -1.62 -25.69 71.15
CA MET A 1 -1.04 -26.37 69.97
C MET A 1 -1.59 -25.66 68.74
N GLU A 2 -0.85 -24.69 68.22
CA GLU A 2 -1.19 -24.03 66.95
C GLU A 2 -0.76 -24.95 65.81
N ALA A 3 -1.72 -25.36 64.99
CA ALA A 3 -1.46 -26.10 63.78
C ALA A 3 -0.85 -25.15 62.73
N THR A 4 0.42 -25.37 62.41
CA THR A 4 1.09 -24.71 61.29
C THR A 4 0.54 -25.28 59.99
N VAL A 5 -0.34 -24.53 59.31
CA VAL A 5 -0.77 -24.85 57.94
C VAL A 5 0.38 -24.48 57.01
N THR A 6 1.12 -25.49 56.55
CA THR A 6 2.06 -25.34 55.44
C THR A 6 1.25 -25.29 54.16
N THR A 7 1.09 -24.10 53.58
CA THR A 7 0.61 -23.96 52.19
C THR A 7 1.72 -24.45 51.27
N ALA A 8 1.70 -25.75 50.95
CA ALA A 8 2.44 -26.28 49.83
C ALA A 8 1.87 -25.65 48.56
N ASN A 9 2.57 -24.65 48.00
CA ASN A 9 2.37 -24.25 46.61
C ASN A 9 2.89 -25.39 45.73
N SER A 10 2.08 -26.43 45.56
CA SER A 10 2.27 -27.37 44.45
C SER A 10 1.88 -26.63 43.18
N GLU A 11 2.87 -26.11 42.45
CA GLU A 11 2.69 -25.79 41.03
C GLU A 11 2.40 -27.10 40.29
N GLU A 12 1.12 -27.49 40.30
CA GLU A 12 0.64 -28.68 39.62
C GLU A 12 0.83 -28.45 38.12
N LYS A 13 1.76 -29.20 37.53
CA LYS A 13 2.09 -29.11 36.11
C LYS A 13 0.88 -29.56 35.31
N THR A 14 0.22 -28.62 34.65
CA THR A 14 -1.03 -28.87 33.91
C THR A 14 -0.82 -29.64 32.61
N TRP A 15 0.41 -29.71 32.08
CA TRP A 15 0.76 -30.46 30.87
C TRP A 15 2.19 -31.03 30.91
N GLY A 16 2.52 -31.90 29.94
CA GLY A 16 3.85 -32.52 29.82
C GLY A 16 5.02 -31.54 29.68
N GLY A 17 4.75 -30.27 29.34
CA GLY A 17 5.73 -29.17 29.35
C GLY A 17 5.80 -28.36 30.67
N GLY A 18 5.04 -28.72 31.71
CA GLY A 18 4.89 -27.92 32.93
C GLY A 18 3.67 -27.00 32.87
N ASN A 19 3.85 -25.74 33.23
CA ASN A 19 2.85 -24.66 33.03
C ASN A 19 3.12 -23.85 31.75
N GLU A 20 4.09 -24.29 30.94
CA GLU A 20 4.45 -23.72 29.64
C GLU A 20 4.42 -24.84 28.59
N PRO A 21 3.41 -24.89 27.70
CA PRO A 21 3.36 -25.94 26.68
C PRO A 21 4.60 -25.83 25.81
N MET A 22 5.34 -26.95 25.64
CA MET A 22 6.57 -27.01 24.83
C MET A 22 7.69 -26.04 25.29
N GLY A 23 7.67 -25.55 26.53
CA GLY A 23 8.65 -24.58 27.04
C GLY A 23 8.54 -23.19 26.40
N ALA A 24 7.40 -22.89 25.75
CA ALA A 24 7.10 -21.56 25.22
C ALA A 24 6.30 -20.76 26.24
N SER A 25 6.75 -19.53 26.51
CA SER A 25 6.00 -18.63 27.39
C SER A 25 4.61 -18.33 26.82
N TYR A 26 3.64 -18.09 27.71
CA TYR A 26 2.28 -17.72 27.31
C TYR A 26 2.27 -16.53 26.32
N GLY A 27 3.11 -15.52 26.55
CA GLY A 27 3.21 -14.36 25.68
C GLY A 27 3.74 -14.70 24.28
N LYS A 28 4.66 -15.66 24.14
CA LYS A 28 5.13 -16.12 22.82
C LYS A 28 4.06 -16.94 22.10
N LEU A 29 3.34 -17.81 22.80
CA LEU A 29 2.24 -18.59 22.21
C LEU A 29 1.11 -17.69 21.71
N MET A 30 0.69 -16.70 22.50
CA MET A 30 -0.34 -15.74 22.07
C MET A 30 0.11 -14.92 20.86
N MET A 31 1.41 -14.57 20.79
CA MET A 31 1.96 -13.89 19.61
C MET A 31 1.85 -14.74 18.35
N TRP A 32 2.12 -16.04 18.43
CA TRP A 32 1.97 -16.95 17.30
C TRP A 32 0.51 -17.09 16.85
N PHE A 33 -0.44 -17.20 17.78
CA PHE A 33 -1.87 -17.22 17.43
C PHE A 33 -2.30 -15.94 16.73
N PHE A 34 -1.86 -14.79 17.24
CA PHE A 34 -2.11 -13.49 16.62
C PHE A 34 -1.53 -13.42 15.20
N ILE A 35 -0.26 -13.81 15.00
CA ILE A 35 0.39 -13.85 13.69
C ILE A 35 -0.35 -14.76 12.71
N VAL A 36 -0.77 -15.96 13.14
CA VAL A 36 -1.51 -16.89 12.29
C VAL A 36 -2.86 -16.31 11.87
N SER A 37 -3.57 -15.65 12.78
CA SER A 37 -4.83 -14.97 12.48
C SER A 37 -4.67 -13.87 11.42
N ASP A 38 -3.64 -13.03 11.56
CA ASP A 38 -3.34 -11.99 10.58
C ASP A 38 -2.92 -12.61 9.23
N ALA A 39 -2.10 -13.67 9.25
CA ALA A 39 -1.67 -14.37 8.05
C ALA A 39 -2.85 -14.92 7.24
N LEU A 40 -3.85 -15.50 7.92
CA LEU A 40 -5.07 -16.00 7.28
C LEU A 40 -5.91 -14.86 6.69
N THR A 41 -5.95 -13.72 7.38
CA THR A 41 -6.67 -12.52 6.92
C THR A 41 -6.03 -11.97 5.64
N PHE A 42 -4.72 -11.79 5.61
CA PHE A 42 -3.98 -11.40 4.39
C PHE A 42 -4.13 -12.42 3.26
N SER A 43 -4.09 -13.71 3.58
CA SER A 43 -4.29 -14.78 2.59
C SER A 43 -5.67 -14.70 1.92
N GLY A 44 -6.72 -14.41 2.71
CA GLY A 44 -8.07 -14.20 2.18
C GLY A 44 -8.14 -13.00 1.22
N PHE A 45 -7.50 -11.89 1.55
CA PHE A 45 -7.47 -10.71 0.67
C PHE A 45 -6.66 -10.95 -0.60
N LEU A 46 -5.50 -11.61 -0.51
CA LEU A 46 -4.68 -11.95 -1.68
C LEU A 46 -5.38 -12.96 -2.61
N ALA A 47 -6.11 -13.93 -2.04
CA ALA A 47 -6.93 -14.85 -2.83
C ALA A 47 -8.07 -14.13 -3.56
N ALA A 48 -8.78 -13.21 -2.88
CA ALA A 48 -9.84 -12.40 -3.47
C ALA A 48 -9.31 -11.48 -4.59
N TYR A 49 -8.14 -10.88 -4.39
CA TYR A 49 -7.42 -10.12 -5.42
C TYR A 49 -7.07 -11.01 -6.62
N GLY A 50 -6.46 -12.18 -6.38
CA GLY A 50 -6.07 -13.11 -7.43
C GLY A 50 -7.25 -13.57 -8.29
N PHE A 51 -8.38 -13.89 -7.66
CA PHE A 51 -9.61 -14.24 -8.37
C PHE A 51 -10.17 -13.07 -9.21
N SER A 52 -10.21 -11.87 -8.63
CA SER A 52 -10.68 -10.67 -9.33
C SER A 52 -9.81 -10.33 -10.53
N ARG A 53 -8.48 -10.40 -10.36
CA ARG A 53 -7.50 -10.21 -11.44
C ARG A 53 -7.69 -11.23 -12.55
N PHE A 54 -7.87 -12.51 -12.21
CA PHE A 54 -8.10 -13.56 -13.22
C PHE A 54 -9.38 -13.33 -14.02
N LYS A 55 -10.46 -12.91 -13.35
CA LYS A 55 -11.74 -12.62 -14.01
C LYS A 55 -11.68 -11.41 -14.94
N PHE A 56 -10.90 -10.39 -14.58
CA PHE A 56 -10.80 -9.12 -15.31
C PHE A 56 -9.45 -8.93 -15.99
N ILE A 57 -8.80 -10.03 -16.40
CA ILE A 57 -7.42 -10.00 -16.93
C ILE A 57 -7.27 -9.08 -18.15
N GLU A 58 -8.33 -8.93 -18.95
CA GLU A 58 -8.33 -8.09 -20.15
C GLU A 58 -8.44 -6.59 -19.83
N THR A 59 -8.94 -6.20 -18.65
CA THR A 59 -9.13 -4.78 -18.27
C THR A 59 -8.30 -4.37 -17.04
N TRP A 60 -7.48 -5.30 -16.53
CA TRP A 60 -6.62 -5.08 -15.38
C TRP A 60 -5.47 -4.14 -15.73
N PRO A 61 -5.10 -3.17 -14.88
CA PRO A 61 -3.96 -2.30 -15.16
C PRO A 61 -2.63 -3.06 -15.14
N LEU A 62 -1.69 -2.61 -15.98
CA LEU A 62 -0.32 -3.12 -16.03
C LEU A 62 0.52 -2.39 -14.97
N ALA A 63 1.23 -3.14 -14.10
CA ALA A 63 2.03 -2.57 -13.01
C ALA A 63 3.09 -1.58 -13.50
N ASP A 64 3.75 -1.88 -14.63
CA ASP A 64 4.79 -1.04 -15.23
C ASP A 64 4.29 0.36 -15.65
N GLU A 65 3.00 0.50 -15.97
CA GLU A 65 2.38 1.79 -16.33
C GLU A 65 1.81 2.55 -15.13
N VAL A 66 1.68 1.87 -13.99
CA VAL A 66 1.08 2.41 -12.77
C VAL A 66 2.15 2.97 -11.84
N PHE A 67 3.27 2.27 -11.69
CA PHE A 67 4.29 2.57 -10.69
C PHE A 67 5.56 3.14 -11.34
N THR A 68 5.44 4.33 -11.91
CA THR A 68 6.54 5.04 -12.62
C THR A 68 7.25 6.09 -11.77
N HIS A 69 6.69 6.45 -10.62
CA HIS A 69 7.13 7.61 -9.86
C HIS A 69 8.32 7.30 -8.94
N PHE A 70 9.42 8.03 -9.10
CA PHE A 70 10.58 7.99 -8.20
C PHE A 70 10.83 9.38 -7.58
N PRO A 71 11.04 9.50 -6.26
CA PRO A 71 11.32 10.78 -5.62
C PRO A 71 12.55 11.45 -6.23
N PHE A 72 12.43 12.73 -6.62
CA PHE A 72 13.52 13.54 -7.18
C PHE A 72 14.02 13.13 -8.57
N MET A 73 13.44 12.11 -9.21
CA MET A 73 13.69 11.76 -10.62
C MET A 73 12.39 11.84 -11.42
N HIS A 74 12.04 13.03 -11.89
CA HIS A 74 10.94 13.22 -12.82
C HIS A 74 11.43 12.92 -14.25
N GLY A 75 10.73 12.03 -14.97
CA GLY A 75 11.00 11.74 -16.39
C GLY A 75 12.00 10.62 -16.69
N VAL A 76 12.51 9.90 -15.68
CA VAL A 76 13.26 8.66 -15.91
C VAL A 76 12.28 7.50 -15.96
N SER A 77 12.18 6.81 -17.09
CA SER A 77 11.38 5.60 -17.27
C SER A 77 12.00 4.43 -16.51
N ALA A 78 11.88 4.46 -15.19
CA ALA A 78 12.30 3.40 -14.28
C ALA A 78 11.11 2.86 -13.49
N PRO A 79 10.15 2.16 -14.15
CA PRO A 79 9.05 1.54 -13.45
C PRO A 79 9.56 0.66 -12.30
N MET A 80 8.86 0.68 -11.18
CA MET A 80 9.06 -0.22 -10.03
C MET A 80 10.37 -0.07 -9.24
N TYR A 81 11.36 0.71 -9.68
CA TYR A 81 12.61 0.88 -8.93
C TYR A 81 12.42 1.51 -7.56
N TYR A 82 11.49 2.45 -7.45
CA TYR A 82 11.18 3.06 -6.16
C TYR A 82 10.61 2.03 -5.17
N VAL A 83 9.68 1.20 -5.67
CA VAL A 83 9.07 0.13 -4.87
C VAL A 83 10.09 -0.94 -4.51
N ALA A 84 10.96 -1.32 -5.44
CA ALA A 84 12.06 -2.26 -5.18
C ALA A 84 13.03 -1.73 -4.11
N LEU A 85 13.35 -0.43 -4.13
CA LEU A 85 14.16 0.22 -3.10
C LEU A 85 13.47 0.18 -1.73
N MET A 86 12.17 0.44 -1.65
CA MET A 86 11.42 0.33 -0.39
C MET A 86 11.46 -1.09 0.17
N THR A 87 11.21 -2.09 -0.68
CA THR A 87 11.24 -3.50 -0.29
C THR A 87 12.64 -3.89 0.20
N PHE A 88 13.70 -3.42 -0.47
CA PHE A 88 15.07 -3.61 0.00
C PHE A 88 15.31 -3.00 1.39
N ILE A 89 14.83 -1.78 1.63
CA ILE A 89 14.94 -1.10 2.93
C ILE A 89 14.20 -1.88 4.02
N LEU A 90 13.02 -2.42 3.73
CA LEU A 90 12.23 -3.18 4.69
C LEU A 90 12.88 -4.52 5.06
N ILE A 91 13.38 -5.26 4.06
CA ILE A 91 14.12 -6.51 4.29
C ILE A 91 15.39 -6.23 5.11
N PHE A 92 16.11 -5.14 4.81
CA PHE A 92 17.29 -4.77 5.59
C PHE A 92 16.93 -4.39 7.04
N SER A 93 15.80 -3.68 7.24
CA SER A 93 15.26 -3.36 8.57
C SER A 93 14.87 -4.62 9.38
N SER A 94 14.42 -5.67 8.69
CA SER A 94 14.17 -6.99 9.26
C SER A 94 15.49 -7.64 9.71
N VAL A 95 16.54 -7.61 8.89
CA VAL A 95 17.87 -8.12 9.29
C VAL A 95 18.39 -7.39 10.54
N THR A 96 18.26 -6.05 10.60
CA THR A 96 18.68 -5.31 11.80
C THR A 96 17.86 -5.70 13.03
N MET A 97 16.57 -6.03 12.88
CA MET A 97 15.76 -6.52 13.99
C MET A 97 16.24 -7.89 14.50
N VAL A 98 16.62 -8.83 13.62
CA VAL A 98 17.21 -10.12 14.05
C VAL A 98 18.47 -9.87 14.90
N LEU A 99 19.34 -8.97 14.44
CA LEU A 99 20.57 -8.61 15.16
C LEU A 99 20.28 -7.94 16.51
N ALA A 100 19.18 -7.18 16.62
CA ALA A 100 18.72 -6.61 17.87
C ALA A 100 18.28 -7.69 18.87
N VAL A 101 17.54 -8.71 18.39
CA VAL A 101 17.09 -9.83 19.21
C VAL A 101 18.28 -10.67 19.70
N ASP A 102 19.22 -11.01 18.82
CA ASP A 102 20.46 -11.73 19.18
C ASP A 102 21.30 -10.94 20.20
N ALA A 103 21.48 -9.64 19.98
CA ALA A 103 22.15 -8.78 20.94
C ALA A 103 21.43 -8.74 22.30
N GLY A 104 20.10 -8.85 22.31
CA GLY A 104 19.27 -8.93 23.50
C GLY A 104 19.48 -10.23 24.27
N HIS A 105 19.57 -11.37 23.58
CA HIS A 105 19.94 -12.66 24.18
C HIS A 105 21.34 -12.63 24.79
N GLN A 106 22.27 -11.91 24.16
CA GLN A 106 23.63 -11.70 24.69
C GLN A 106 23.72 -10.60 25.77
N MET A 107 22.59 -10.01 26.18
CA MET A 107 22.52 -8.91 27.17
C MET A 107 23.36 -7.67 26.78
N LYS A 108 23.60 -7.45 25.48
CA LYS A 108 24.43 -6.34 24.96
C LYS A 108 23.56 -5.12 24.65
N LYS A 109 23.13 -4.40 25.69
CA LYS A 109 22.24 -3.22 25.57
C LYS A 109 22.62 -2.25 24.46
N ASN A 110 23.87 -1.81 24.39
CA ASN A 110 24.30 -0.81 23.39
C ASN A 110 24.09 -1.29 21.95
N LYS A 111 24.26 -2.59 21.69
CA LYS A 111 24.00 -3.18 20.38
C LYS A 111 22.51 -3.29 20.09
N VAL A 112 21.70 -3.67 21.09
CA VAL A 112 20.23 -3.70 20.98
C VAL A 112 19.72 -2.31 20.60
N VAL A 113 20.18 -1.26 21.28
CA VAL A 113 19.82 0.14 21.00
C VAL A 113 20.15 0.51 19.55
N LEU A 114 21.38 0.25 19.10
CA LEU A 114 21.80 0.58 17.73
C LEU A 114 20.94 -0.13 16.69
N TYR A 115 20.74 -1.44 16.82
CA TYR A 115 20.01 -2.22 15.84
C TYR A 115 18.51 -1.90 15.82
N MET A 116 17.89 -1.70 16.98
CA MET A 116 16.50 -1.24 17.05
C MET A 116 16.32 0.15 16.44
N PHE A 117 17.27 1.05 16.65
CA PHE A 117 17.25 2.38 16.04
C PHE A 117 17.28 2.30 14.51
N LEU A 118 18.14 1.45 13.95
CA LEU A 118 18.19 1.19 12.50
C LEU A 118 16.88 0.60 11.97
N THR A 119 16.28 -0.35 12.69
CA THR A 119 14.98 -0.92 12.33
C THR A 119 13.88 0.15 12.30
N ILE A 120 13.82 1.03 13.30
CA ILE A 120 12.84 2.13 13.37
C ILE A 120 13.02 3.08 12.19
N ILE A 121 14.25 3.47 11.86
CA ILE A 121 14.52 4.32 10.69
C ILE A 121 14.03 3.66 9.41
N GLY A 122 14.36 2.38 9.19
CA GLY A 122 13.90 1.65 8.00
C GLY A 122 12.37 1.59 7.92
N GLY A 123 11.70 1.34 9.05
CA GLY A 123 10.23 1.35 9.13
C GLY A 123 9.61 2.71 8.85
N LEU A 124 10.18 3.79 9.39
CA LEU A 124 9.70 5.16 9.12
C LEU A 124 9.88 5.57 7.66
N ILE A 125 11.04 5.24 7.07
CA ILE A 125 11.30 5.49 5.64
C ILE A 125 10.27 4.73 4.79
N PHE A 126 10.00 3.47 5.13
CA PHE A 126 9.02 2.66 4.42
C PHE A 126 7.60 3.26 4.49
N VAL A 127 7.11 3.59 5.69
CA VAL A 127 5.76 4.17 5.87
C VAL A 127 5.65 5.52 5.17
N GLY A 128 6.69 6.37 5.27
CA GLY A 128 6.73 7.66 4.57
C GLY A 128 6.72 7.49 3.05
N SER A 129 7.41 6.46 2.55
CA SER A 129 7.46 6.15 1.12
C SER A 129 6.12 5.63 0.59
N GLN A 130 5.43 4.77 1.35
CA GLN A 130 4.07 4.34 1.02
C GLN A 130 3.07 5.49 1.01
N ALA A 131 3.13 6.39 1.99
CA ALA A 131 2.28 7.58 2.02
C ALA A 131 2.53 8.50 0.82
N TRP A 132 3.79 8.63 0.39
CA TRP A 132 4.14 9.39 -0.81
C TRP A 132 3.62 8.71 -2.08
N GLU A 133 3.77 7.39 -2.21
CA GLU A 133 3.25 6.62 -3.36
C GLU A 133 1.74 6.77 -3.47
N TRP A 134 1.01 6.62 -2.36
CA TRP A 134 -0.42 6.86 -2.30
C TRP A 134 -0.80 8.27 -2.70
N LYS A 135 -0.05 9.28 -2.23
CA LYS A 135 -0.32 10.67 -2.60
C LYS A 135 -0.20 10.89 -4.11
N ASN A 136 0.82 10.34 -4.76
CA ASN A 136 0.97 10.47 -6.22
C ASN A 136 -0.11 9.67 -6.96
N PHE A 137 -0.41 8.46 -6.49
CA PHE A 137 -1.42 7.60 -7.09
C PHE A 137 -2.84 8.19 -6.98
N ILE A 138 -3.16 8.85 -5.86
CA ILE A 138 -4.43 9.57 -5.67
C ILE A 138 -4.50 10.84 -6.51
N LYS A 139 -3.38 11.56 -6.67
CA LYS A 139 -3.33 12.77 -7.50
C LYS A 139 -3.47 12.45 -8.98
N GLY A 140 -2.88 11.35 -9.43
CA GLY A 140 -2.77 10.99 -10.83
C GLY A 140 -1.71 11.80 -11.57
N GLU A 141 -1.33 11.29 -12.74
CA GLU A 141 -0.32 11.92 -13.62
C GLU A 141 -0.90 12.27 -14.98
N TYR A 142 -1.74 11.38 -15.55
CA TYR A 142 -2.21 11.53 -16.93
C TYR A 142 -3.66 11.95 -17.03
N GLY A 143 -4.53 11.50 -16.13
CA GLY A 143 -5.97 11.63 -16.29
C GLY A 143 -6.53 10.72 -17.40
N ALA A 144 -7.84 10.49 -17.34
CA ALA A 144 -8.57 9.63 -18.26
C ALA A 144 -10.04 10.10 -18.37
N ILE A 145 -10.79 9.56 -19.34
CA ILE A 145 -12.23 9.82 -19.48
C ILE A 145 -13.04 8.55 -19.24
N GLU A 146 -14.04 8.63 -18.37
CA GLU A 146 -15.07 7.60 -18.19
C GLU A 146 -16.20 7.84 -19.19
N THR A 147 -16.53 6.81 -19.96
CA THR A 147 -17.68 6.81 -20.88
C THR A 147 -18.98 6.50 -20.15
N LYS A 148 -20.14 6.80 -20.77
CA LYS A 148 -21.46 6.40 -20.26
C LYS A 148 -21.60 4.89 -20.05
N GLY A 149 -20.84 4.08 -20.78
CA GLY A 149 -20.79 2.62 -20.63
C GLY A 149 -19.87 2.12 -19.51
N GLY A 150 -19.18 3.02 -18.79
CA GLY A 150 -18.27 2.69 -17.70
C GLY A 150 -16.84 2.31 -18.15
N SER A 151 -16.56 2.29 -19.45
CA SER A 151 -15.20 2.07 -19.96
C SER A 151 -14.34 3.32 -19.86
N LEU A 152 -13.07 3.11 -19.55
CA LEU A 152 -12.07 4.15 -19.43
C LEU A 152 -11.31 4.39 -20.75
N LEU A 153 -11.16 5.66 -21.11
CA LEU A 153 -10.43 6.13 -22.28
C LEU A 153 -9.17 6.86 -21.81
N GLN A 154 -8.03 6.45 -22.34
CA GLN A 154 -6.72 7.03 -22.05
C GLN A 154 -6.18 7.65 -23.34
N PHE A 155 -5.37 8.70 -23.23
CA PHE A 155 -4.84 9.41 -24.40
C PHE A 155 -3.40 9.03 -24.66
N VAL A 156 -3.07 8.81 -25.93
CA VAL A 156 -1.72 8.48 -26.37
C VAL A 156 -1.34 9.28 -27.61
N ASP A 157 -0.05 9.53 -27.76
CA ASP A 157 0.54 10.08 -28.97
C ASP A 157 0.71 8.99 -30.05
N LYS A 158 1.13 9.37 -31.27
CA LYS A 158 1.39 8.48 -32.41
C LYS A 158 2.39 7.37 -32.10
N ASP A 159 3.33 7.64 -31.19
CA ASP A 159 4.34 6.68 -30.74
C ASP A 159 3.82 5.73 -29.64
N GLY A 160 2.59 5.92 -29.17
CA GLY A 160 1.94 5.11 -28.13
C GLY A 160 2.26 5.54 -26.70
N HIS A 161 2.99 6.64 -26.50
CA HIS A 161 3.25 7.23 -25.19
C HIS A 161 1.99 7.90 -24.64
N ARG A 162 1.76 7.77 -23.33
CA ARG A 162 0.63 8.45 -22.67
C ARG A 162 0.84 9.95 -22.62
N VAL A 163 -0.23 10.69 -22.87
CA VAL A 163 -0.26 12.16 -22.81
C VAL A 163 -1.19 12.57 -21.68
N ALA A 164 -0.75 13.52 -20.85
CA ALA A 164 -1.55 14.01 -19.74
C ALA A 164 -2.64 14.98 -20.24
N LEU A 165 -3.80 14.98 -19.57
CA LEU A 165 -4.89 15.93 -19.87
C LEU A 165 -4.41 17.38 -19.80
N ALA A 166 -3.49 17.69 -18.89
CA ALA A 166 -2.92 19.02 -18.73
C ALA A 166 -2.16 19.53 -19.96
N ASP A 167 -1.65 18.65 -20.81
CA ASP A 167 -0.82 19.03 -21.96
C ASP A 167 -1.66 19.45 -23.17
N PHE A 168 -2.92 19.01 -23.26
CA PHE A 168 -3.75 19.22 -24.47
C PHE A 168 -5.18 19.70 -24.20
N ALA A 169 -5.69 19.66 -22.97
CA ALA A 169 -7.04 20.14 -22.67
C ALA A 169 -7.14 21.64 -22.97
N ALA A 170 -8.18 22.04 -23.70
CA ALA A 170 -8.41 23.45 -24.00
C ALA A 170 -8.96 24.16 -22.76
N ILE A 171 -8.53 25.39 -22.50
CA ILE A 171 -9.09 26.20 -21.41
C ILE A 171 -10.37 26.84 -21.93
N LEU A 172 -11.52 26.39 -21.42
CA LEU A 172 -12.82 27.00 -21.74
C LEU A 172 -13.30 27.81 -20.54
N PRO A 173 -13.86 29.02 -20.75
CA PRO A 173 -14.46 29.77 -19.67
C PRO A 173 -15.77 29.09 -19.24
N GLU A 174 -15.68 28.14 -18.30
CA GLU A 174 -16.83 27.59 -17.59
C GLU A 174 -16.95 28.26 -16.22
N GLU A 175 -18.06 28.97 -15.99
CA GLU A 175 -18.36 29.58 -14.71
C GLU A 175 -19.20 28.59 -13.90
N ARG A 176 -18.54 27.82 -13.02
CA ARG A 176 -19.24 26.97 -12.05
C ARG A 176 -18.61 27.08 -10.67
N GLU A 177 -19.41 27.49 -9.70
CA GLU A 177 -19.05 27.44 -8.28
C GLU A 177 -19.34 26.05 -7.72
N GLN A 178 -18.34 25.48 -7.04
CA GLN A 178 -18.47 24.21 -6.33
C GLN A 178 -18.92 24.45 -4.88
N LEU A 179 -19.77 23.58 -4.35
CA LEU A 179 -20.08 23.55 -2.92
C LEU A 179 -18.83 23.18 -2.12
N THR A 180 -18.32 24.15 -1.35
CA THR A 180 -17.20 23.95 -0.42
C THR A 180 -17.74 23.79 1.00
N ARG A 181 -16.95 23.22 1.93
CA ARG A 181 -17.38 23.10 3.34
C ARG A 181 -17.78 24.43 3.99
N SER A 182 -17.27 25.56 3.49
CA SER A 182 -17.64 26.91 3.92
C SER A 182 -18.96 27.41 3.32
N SER A 183 -19.38 26.89 2.18
CA SER A 183 -20.63 27.26 1.49
C SER A 183 -21.73 26.19 1.55
N ALA A 184 -21.42 24.99 2.06
CA ALA A 184 -22.34 23.87 2.19
C ALA A 184 -23.19 23.98 3.46
N ASN A 185 -24.50 23.73 3.32
CA ASN A 185 -25.41 23.53 4.46
C ASN A 185 -25.24 22.13 5.04
N TRP A 186 -25.67 21.94 6.29
CA TRP A 186 -25.67 20.62 6.94
C TRP A 186 -26.37 19.59 6.03
N PHE A 187 -25.72 18.42 5.85
CA PHE A 187 -26.15 17.31 5.00
C PHE A 187 -26.09 17.53 3.48
N MET A 188 -25.46 18.61 3.00
CA MET A 188 -25.11 18.77 1.59
C MET A 188 -23.67 18.34 1.34
N ASP A 189 -23.47 17.39 0.43
CA ASP A 189 -22.16 17.08 -0.13
C ASP A 189 -22.20 17.17 -1.66
N GLU A 190 -21.14 17.71 -2.25
CA GLU A 190 -20.91 17.65 -3.68
C GLU A 190 -19.54 16.98 -3.91
N PRO A 191 -19.44 16.01 -4.83
CA PRO A 191 -18.15 15.41 -5.16
C PRO A 191 -17.18 16.47 -5.70
N SER A 192 -15.88 16.26 -5.47
CA SER A 192 -14.84 17.11 -6.07
C SER A 192 -14.99 17.15 -7.59
N LEU A 193 -14.96 18.35 -8.16
CA LEU A 193 -14.90 18.51 -9.60
C LEU A 193 -13.52 18.08 -10.11
N PRO A 194 -13.44 17.46 -11.30
CA PRO A 194 -12.17 17.25 -11.97
C PRO A 194 -11.56 18.59 -12.35
N SER A 195 -10.24 18.62 -12.53
CA SER A 195 -9.50 19.82 -12.92
C SER A 195 -9.88 20.31 -14.32
N TYR A 196 -10.42 19.41 -15.16
CA TYR A 196 -10.83 19.68 -16.54
C TYR A 196 -12.26 19.21 -16.80
N SER A 197 -12.98 19.97 -17.62
CA SER A 197 -14.31 19.63 -18.11
C SER A 197 -14.24 18.63 -19.28
N VAL A 198 -15.31 17.85 -19.47
CA VAL A 198 -15.39 16.95 -20.64
C VAL A 198 -15.35 17.75 -21.95
N ALA A 199 -15.92 18.95 -21.97
CA ALA A 199 -15.92 19.82 -23.14
C ALA A 199 -14.51 20.35 -23.44
N GLU A 200 -13.74 20.70 -22.40
CA GLU A 200 -12.35 21.12 -22.51
C GLU A 200 -11.46 20.04 -23.12
N VAL A 201 -11.60 18.79 -22.65
CA VAL A 201 -10.85 17.66 -23.19
C VAL A 201 -11.30 17.32 -24.61
N GLN A 202 -12.60 17.42 -24.92
CA GLN A 202 -13.12 17.23 -26.28
C GLN A 202 -12.61 18.29 -27.26
N ALA A 203 -12.58 19.55 -26.85
CA ALA A 203 -12.05 20.65 -27.66
C ALA A 203 -10.54 20.50 -27.86
N GLY A 204 -9.80 20.15 -26.80
CA GLY A 204 -8.38 19.83 -26.86
C GLY A 204 -8.07 18.67 -27.82
N PHE A 205 -8.78 17.56 -27.70
CA PHE A 205 -8.59 16.40 -28.58
C PHE A 205 -8.87 16.70 -30.06
N LYS A 206 -9.80 17.63 -30.35
CA LYS A 206 -10.05 18.10 -31.73
C LYS A 206 -8.93 19.02 -32.24
N ALA A 207 -8.31 19.80 -31.37
CA ALA A 207 -7.19 20.68 -31.71
C ALA A 207 -5.89 19.92 -32.00
N HIS A 208 -5.78 18.68 -31.50
CA HIS A 208 -4.61 17.80 -31.64
C HIS A 208 -4.94 16.53 -32.45
N PRO A 209 -4.83 16.56 -33.80
CA PRO A 209 -5.10 15.40 -34.68
C PRO A 209 -4.17 14.21 -34.46
N GLU A 210 -3.01 14.45 -33.85
CA GLU A 210 -2.00 13.44 -33.52
C GLU A 210 -2.40 12.50 -32.38
N LEU A 211 -3.30 12.94 -31.50
CA LEU A 211 -3.71 12.16 -30.35
C LEU A 211 -4.69 11.06 -30.75
N LEU A 212 -4.50 9.89 -30.14
CA LEU A 212 -5.35 8.72 -30.27
C LEU A 212 -5.89 8.31 -28.90
N ILE A 213 -7.01 7.59 -28.90
CA ILE A 213 -7.59 7.03 -27.69
C ILE A 213 -7.20 5.56 -27.57
N ARG A 214 -6.68 5.23 -26.39
CA ARG A 214 -6.38 3.89 -25.93
C ARG A 214 -7.45 3.41 -24.97
N THR A 215 -7.93 2.20 -25.17
CA THR A 215 -8.94 1.58 -24.30
C THR A 215 -8.30 0.77 -23.17
N GLU A 216 -9.10 0.43 -22.17
CA GLU A 216 -8.71 -0.46 -21.06
C GLU A 216 -8.44 -1.91 -21.48
N VAL A 217 -8.90 -2.33 -22.66
CA VAL A 217 -8.81 -3.72 -23.13
C VAL A 217 -7.38 -4.05 -23.58
N ILE A 218 -6.82 -5.11 -23.02
CA ILE A 218 -5.49 -5.66 -23.30
C ILE A 218 -5.61 -6.75 -24.36
N THR A 219 -4.80 -6.63 -25.41
CA THR A 219 -4.64 -7.64 -26.47
C THR A 219 -3.81 -8.82 -25.96
N LYS A 220 -3.87 -9.98 -26.63
CA LYS A 220 -3.08 -11.19 -26.28
C LYS A 220 -1.56 -10.93 -26.12
N GLU A 221 -1.04 -9.87 -26.69
CA GLU A 221 0.36 -9.42 -26.58
C GLU A 221 0.66 -8.52 -25.36
N LYS A 222 -0.24 -8.45 -24.38
CA LYS A 222 -0.16 -7.57 -23.19
C LYS A 222 -0.08 -6.06 -23.52
N LYS A 223 -0.49 -5.66 -24.73
CA LYS A 223 -0.60 -4.25 -25.14
C LYS A 223 -2.06 -3.81 -25.15
N LYS A 224 -2.32 -2.61 -24.66
CA LYS A 224 -3.66 -2.01 -24.69
C LYS A 224 -4.05 -1.62 -26.11
N THR A 225 -5.31 -1.83 -26.47
CA THR A 225 -5.82 -1.56 -27.82
C THR A 225 -5.93 -0.05 -28.07
N ILE A 226 -5.18 0.43 -29.06
CA ILE A 226 -5.23 1.80 -29.57
C ILE A 226 -6.26 1.86 -30.70
N LEU A 227 -7.21 2.77 -30.59
CA LEU A 227 -8.28 2.93 -31.58
C LEU A 227 -7.83 3.79 -32.76
N SER A 228 -8.46 3.59 -33.91
CA SER A 228 -8.32 4.52 -35.03
C SER A 228 -8.91 5.90 -34.68
N ARG A 229 -8.59 6.93 -35.46
CA ARG A 229 -9.05 8.30 -35.18
C ARG A 229 -10.58 8.42 -35.21
N GLU A 230 -11.23 7.81 -36.19
CA GLU A 230 -12.69 7.84 -36.34
C GLU A 230 -13.38 7.13 -35.16
N GLU A 231 -12.85 5.97 -34.74
CA GLU A 231 -13.35 5.23 -33.58
C GLU A 231 -13.10 5.99 -32.27
N SER A 232 -11.96 6.68 -32.17
CA SER A 232 -11.61 7.53 -31.02
C SER A 232 -12.65 8.64 -30.84
N GLU A 233 -13.00 9.35 -31.91
CA GLU A 233 -14.01 10.41 -31.88
C GLU A 233 -15.40 9.87 -31.51
N LEU A 234 -15.76 8.70 -32.03
CA LEU A 234 -17.01 8.02 -31.67
C LEU A 234 -17.06 7.68 -30.17
N ARG A 235 -15.98 7.12 -29.61
CA ARG A 235 -15.91 6.80 -28.16
C ARG A 235 -15.90 8.05 -27.30
N LEU A 236 -15.23 9.10 -27.75
CA LEU A 236 -15.17 10.38 -27.06
C LEU A 236 -16.54 11.09 -27.01
N SER A 237 -17.41 10.86 -28.00
CA SER A 237 -18.80 11.36 -27.97
C SER A 237 -19.62 10.78 -26.80
N GLN A 238 -19.21 9.61 -26.30
CA GLN A 238 -19.81 8.95 -25.14
C GLN A 238 -19.15 9.34 -23.82
N ALA A 239 -18.23 10.31 -23.82
CA ALA A 239 -17.59 10.83 -22.63
C ALA A 239 -18.63 11.36 -21.64
N HIS A 240 -18.48 10.99 -20.38
CA HIS A 240 -19.37 11.39 -19.30
C HIS A 240 -18.65 12.15 -18.20
N TYR A 241 -17.45 11.69 -17.82
CA TYR A 241 -16.73 12.26 -16.68
C TYR A 241 -15.22 12.17 -16.88
N VAL A 242 -14.48 13.17 -16.38
CA VAL A 242 -13.02 13.20 -16.38
C VAL A 242 -12.50 12.59 -15.07
N VAL A 243 -11.65 11.58 -15.18
CA VAL A 243 -11.07 10.85 -14.04
C VAL A 243 -9.61 11.25 -13.91
N GLU A 244 -9.23 11.75 -12.75
CA GLU A 244 -7.83 12.05 -12.41
C GLU A 244 -7.44 11.22 -11.18
N GLY A 245 -6.31 10.53 -11.29
CA GLY A 245 -5.79 9.64 -10.26
C GLY A 245 -6.66 8.44 -9.94
N ALA A 246 -6.40 7.85 -8.79
CA ALA A 246 -7.12 6.69 -8.29
C ALA A 246 -7.77 6.97 -6.94
N ASN A 247 -9.03 6.59 -6.82
CA ASN A 247 -9.79 6.58 -5.58
C ASN A 247 -10.72 5.36 -5.54
N LEU A 248 -11.46 5.21 -4.45
CA LEU A 248 -12.37 4.06 -4.21
C LEU A 248 -13.60 4.02 -5.13
N LYS A 249 -13.82 5.04 -5.97
CA LYS A 249 -14.95 5.12 -6.90
C LYS A 249 -14.51 5.11 -8.36
N ARG A 250 -13.35 5.66 -8.66
CA ARG A 250 -12.82 5.87 -10.02
C ARG A 250 -11.31 5.70 -10.02
N ASN A 251 -10.81 5.13 -11.12
CA ASN A 251 -9.40 4.79 -11.28
C ASN A 251 -8.96 5.16 -12.69
N GLU A 252 -7.97 6.05 -12.83
CA GLU A 252 -7.41 6.44 -14.13
C GLU A 252 -6.56 5.32 -14.78
N TYR A 253 -6.14 4.33 -14.00
CA TYR A 253 -5.19 3.32 -14.46
C TYR A 253 -5.86 2.09 -15.09
N GLY A 254 -7.10 1.78 -14.72
CA GLY A 254 -7.87 0.64 -15.23
C GLY A 254 -9.10 0.34 -14.36
N SER A 255 -9.41 -0.94 -14.17
CA SER A 255 -10.57 -1.37 -13.37
C SER A 255 -10.61 -0.73 -11.97
N LYS A 256 -11.81 -0.34 -11.52
CA LYS A 256 -12.07 0.23 -10.18
C LYS A 256 -11.63 -0.74 -9.07
N LEU A 257 -11.88 -2.03 -9.28
CA LEU A 257 -11.51 -3.10 -8.34
C LEU A 257 -10.01 -3.14 -8.06
N PHE A 258 -9.16 -2.79 -9.02
CA PHE A 258 -7.73 -2.74 -8.78
C PHE A 258 -7.38 -1.72 -7.71
N ALA A 259 -7.90 -0.49 -7.81
CA ALA A 259 -7.66 0.56 -6.84
C ALA A 259 -8.21 0.18 -5.46
N ASP A 260 -9.41 -0.41 -5.40
CA ASP A 260 -10.02 -0.87 -4.15
C ASP A 260 -9.14 -1.90 -3.43
N PHE A 261 -8.70 -2.96 -4.13
CA PHE A 261 -7.81 -3.95 -3.54
C PHE A 261 -6.43 -3.38 -3.22
N PHE A 262 -5.89 -2.52 -4.08
CA PHE A 262 -4.59 -1.88 -3.85
C PHE A 262 -4.61 -1.06 -2.55
N PHE A 263 -5.52 -0.08 -2.42
CA PHE A 263 -5.60 0.77 -1.24
C PHE A 263 -5.95 -0.04 0.02
N PHE A 264 -6.84 -1.03 -0.10
CA PHE A 264 -7.24 -1.80 1.06
C PHE A 264 -6.12 -2.72 1.57
N ILE A 265 -5.48 -3.51 0.69
CA ILE A 265 -4.43 -4.46 1.10
C ILE A 265 -3.16 -3.73 1.53
N THR A 266 -2.69 -2.77 0.74
CA THR A 266 -1.49 -1.99 1.09
C THR A 266 -1.75 -1.07 2.28
N GLY A 267 -2.97 -0.57 2.46
CA GLY A 267 -3.35 0.26 3.61
C GLY A 267 -3.45 -0.54 4.90
N PHE A 268 -4.07 -1.73 4.84
CA PHE A 268 -4.11 -2.65 5.98
C PHE A 268 -2.70 -3.09 6.37
N HIS A 269 -1.85 -3.41 5.40
CA HIS A 269 -0.42 -3.66 5.66
C HIS A 269 0.29 -2.45 6.26
N GLY A 270 0.11 -1.26 5.68
CA GLY A 270 0.70 -0.01 6.16
C GLY A 270 0.30 0.30 7.61
N PHE A 271 -0.93 -0.04 8.02
CA PHE A 271 -1.37 0.04 9.40
C PHE A 271 -0.58 -0.89 10.34
N HIS A 272 -0.29 -2.12 9.91
CA HIS A 272 0.54 -3.07 10.67
C HIS A 272 1.99 -2.59 10.78
N VAL A 273 2.56 -2.04 9.70
CA VAL A 273 3.91 -1.46 9.76
C VAL A 273 3.92 -0.26 10.69
N PHE A 274 2.94 0.64 10.58
CA PHE A 274 2.83 1.83 11.42
C PHE A 274 2.70 1.47 12.91
N SER A 275 1.82 0.53 13.27
CA SER A 275 1.68 0.04 14.64
C SER A 275 2.97 -0.63 15.12
N GLY A 276 3.63 -1.42 14.26
CA GLY A 276 4.93 -2.03 14.53
C GLY A 276 6.03 -1.00 14.79
N VAL A 277 6.06 0.11 14.05
CA VAL A 277 7.01 1.22 14.27
C VAL A 277 6.75 1.85 15.64
N ILE A 278 5.50 2.12 15.99
CA ILE A 278 5.13 2.67 17.30
C ILE A 278 5.59 1.73 18.42
N ILE A 279 5.32 0.43 18.29
CA ILE A 279 5.73 -0.57 19.28
C ILE A 279 7.26 -0.60 19.39
N ASN A 280 7.98 -0.59 18.27
CA ASN A 280 9.44 -0.54 18.25
C ASN A 280 9.98 0.71 18.96
N ILE A 281 9.38 1.88 18.75
CA ILE A 281 9.73 3.12 19.44
C ILE A 281 9.54 2.98 20.97
N ILE A 282 8.40 2.41 21.40
CA ILE A 282 8.12 2.18 22.83
C ILE A 282 9.18 1.26 23.45
N ILE A 283 9.47 0.13 22.81
CA ILE A 283 10.46 -0.82 23.30
C ILE A 283 11.87 -0.21 23.29
N PHE A 284 12.21 0.59 22.26
CA PHE A 284 13.49 1.28 22.16
C PHE A 284 13.71 2.20 23.37
N PHE A 285 12.72 3.03 23.75
CA PHE A 285 12.81 3.84 24.95
C PHE A 285 12.92 3.00 26.23
N ASN A 286 12.19 1.88 26.32
CA ASN A 286 12.31 0.97 27.46
C ASN A 286 13.70 0.32 27.58
N VAL A 287 14.37 0.03 26.45
CA VAL A 287 15.77 -0.44 26.43
C VAL A 287 16.68 0.66 26.93
N LEU A 288 16.52 1.91 26.46
CA LEU A 288 17.33 3.05 26.92
C LEU A 288 17.24 3.26 28.44
N ILE A 289 16.01 3.24 28.98
CA ILE A 289 15.72 3.39 30.42
C ILE A 289 16.29 2.21 31.25
N GLY A 290 16.71 1.11 30.61
CA GLY A 290 17.29 -0.06 31.28
C GLY A 290 16.24 -0.96 31.93
N THR A 291 14.98 -0.87 31.51
CA THR A 291 13.88 -1.70 32.04
C THR A 291 14.16 -3.19 31.87
N TYR A 292 14.75 -3.59 30.75
CA TYR A 292 15.04 -4.99 30.45
C TYR A 292 16.31 -5.53 31.12
N GLU A 293 17.30 -4.67 31.38
CA GLU A 293 18.47 -5.02 32.21
C GLU A 293 18.02 -5.33 33.65
N LYS A 294 17.10 -4.53 34.20
CA LYS A 294 16.50 -4.77 35.52
C LYS A 294 15.68 -6.05 35.57
N ARG A 295 14.99 -6.40 34.48
CA ARG A 295 14.20 -7.63 34.35
C ARG A 295 15.03 -8.87 33.97
N LYS A 296 16.33 -8.72 33.66
CA LYS A 296 17.25 -9.76 33.16
C LYS A 296 16.72 -10.56 31.96
N SER A 297 15.79 -9.98 31.20
CA SER A 297 15.14 -10.65 30.08
C SER A 297 14.75 -9.64 29.01
N TYR A 298 15.18 -9.94 27.78
CA TYR A 298 14.86 -9.20 26.55
C TYR A 298 13.72 -9.86 25.75
N GLU A 299 12.92 -10.71 26.38
CA GLU A 299 11.82 -11.44 25.73
C GLU A 299 10.81 -10.51 25.01
N MET A 300 10.65 -9.27 25.48
CA MET A 300 9.80 -8.29 24.81
C MET A 300 10.36 -7.84 23.45
N VAL A 301 11.68 -7.73 23.33
CA VAL A 301 12.34 -7.41 22.04
C VAL A 301 12.14 -8.58 21.07
N GLU A 302 12.20 -9.82 21.56
CA GLU A 302 11.93 -11.01 20.75
C GLU A 302 10.48 -11.06 20.24
N LYS A 303 9.49 -10.82 21.10
CA LYS A 303 8.06 -10.79 20.70
C LYS A 303 7.79 -9.74 19.62
N VAL A 304 8.36 -8.54 19.79
CA VAL A 304 8.21 -7.45 18.81
C VAL A 304 9.00 -7.73 17.54
N GLY A 305 10.17 -8.37 17.65
CA GLY A 305 10.92 -8.86 16.50
C GLY A 305 10.12 -9.85 15.65
N LEU A 306 9.46 -10.83 16.29
CA LEU A 306 8.57 -11.77 15.60
C LEU A 306 7.44 -11.06 14.85
N TYR A 307 6.82 -10.04 15.46
CA TYR A 307 5.82 -9.22 14.76
C TYR A 307 6.40 -8.53 13.54
N TRP A 308 7.56 -7.88 13.71
CA TRP A 308 8.19 -7.10 12.66
C TRP A 308 8.60 -7.97 11.46
N HIS A 309 9.15 -9.16 11.72
CA HIS A 309 9.45 -10.14 10.66
C HIS A 309 8.21 -10.64 9.94
N PHE A 310 7.11 -10.87 10.67
CA PHE A 310 5.86 -11.27 10.04
C PHE A 310 5.34 -10.18 9.09
N VAL A 311 5.35 -8.93 9.53
CA VAL A 311 4.92 -7.79 8.71
C VAL A 311 5.79 -7.68 7.46
N ASP A 312 7.11 -7.78 7.58
CA ASP A 312 8.05 -7.77 6.44
C ASP A 312 7.78 -8.92 5.46
N LEU A 313 7.57 -10.14 5.96
CA LEU A 313 7.25 -11.31 5.14
C LEU A 313 5.94 -11.10 4.36
N VAL A 314 4.90 -10.55 4.99
CA VAL A 314 3.63 -10.22 4.31
C VAL A 314 3.88 -9.21 3.19
N TRP A 315 4.74 -8.22 3.41
CA TRP A 315 5.08 -7.24 2.37
C TRP A 315 5.69 -7.89 1.14
N VAL A 316 6.60 -8.85 1.30
CA VAL A 316 7.22 -9.55 0.16
C VAL A 316 6.17 -10.23 -0.72
N PHE A 317 5.12 -10.81 -0.12
CA PHE A 317 3.99 -11.39 -0.88
C PHE A 317 3.14 -10.31 -1.55
N VAL A 318 2.78 -9.24 -0.85
CA VAL A 318 2.02 -8.11 -1.41
C VAL A 318 2.79 -7.50 -2.59
N PHE A 319 4.08 -7.26 -2.42
CA PHE A 319 4.98 -6.76 -3.45
C PHE A 319 4.97 -7.65 -4.68
N THR A 320 5.13 -8.95 -4.50
CA THR A 320 5.14 -9.91 -5.62
C THR A 320 3.82 -9.89 -6.39
N VAL A 321 2.69 -9.89 -5.69
CA VAL A 321 1.37 -10.01 -6.30
C VAL A 321 0.89 -8.73 -7.01
N PHE A 322 1.27 -7.56 -6.51
CA PHE A 322 0.85 -6.27 -7.09
C PHE A 322 1.84 -5.71 -8.11
N TYR A 323 3.14 -5.90 -7.90
CA TYR A 323 4.17 -5.23 -8.69
C TYR A 323 4.86 -6.16 -9.69
N LEU A 324 5.02 -7.45 -9.40
CA LEU A 324 5.74 -8.38 -10.29
C LEU A 324 4.83 -9.24 -11.18
N VAL A 325 3.64 -9.64 -10.70
CA VAL A 325 2.83 -10.71 -11.32
C VAL A 325 1.71 -10.20 -12.21
#